data_AF-A0A534SBG1-F1
#
_entry.id   AF-A0A534SBG1-F1
#
_cell.length_a   1.000
_cell.length_b   1.000
_cell.length_c   1.000
_cell.angle_alpha   90.00
_cell.angle_beta   90.00
_cell.angle_gamma   90.00
#
_symmetry.space_group_name_H-M   'P 1'
#
loop_
_entity.id
_entity.type
_entity.pdbx_description
1 polymer ?
#
loop_
_entity_poly.entity_id
_entity_poly.type
_entity_poly.pdbx_seq_one_letter_code
_entity_poly.pdbx_strand_id
1 'polypeptide(L)' 'MVGNVLDADKVMFGSDYPHPASTWPDSQKVIADATQNLPAGIRQKIFRDNARALFGIE' A
#
# COMPACT_ATOMS: atom_id res chain seq x y z
N MET A 1 -11.93 4.42 -0.17
CA MET A 1 -11.91 3.93 1.23
C MET A 1 -10.90 4.70 2.08
N VAL A 2 -9.62 4.72 1.72
CA VAL A 2 -8.61 5.52 2.44
C VAL A 2 -8.92 7.02 2.32
N GLY A 3 -8.86 7.74 3.43
CA GLY A 3 -9.18 9.16 3.53
C GLY A 3 -10.66 9.49 3.80
N ASN A 4 -11.57 8.52 3.60
CA ASN A 4 -13.00 8.69 3.88
C ASN A 4 -13.50 7.76 4.99
N VAL A 5 -13.07 6.50 4.97
CA VAL A 5 -13.48 5.44 5.93
C VAL A 5 -12.27 4.91 6.70
N LEU A 6 -11.14 4.75 6.02
CA LEU A 6 -9.90 4.27 6.61
C LEU A 6 -8.93 5.43 6.81
N ASP A 7 -8.28 5.46 7.97
CA ASP A 7 -7.19 6.40 8.26
C ASP A 7 -5.95 6.05 7.40
N ALA A 8 -5.44 7.03 6.67
CA ALA A 8 -4.27 6.87 5.82
C ALA A 8 -2.99 6.53 6.61
N ASP A 9 -2.92 6.86 7.89
CA ASP A 9 -1.76 6.57 8.76
C ASP A 9 -1.80 5.15 9.35
N LYS A 10 -2.85 4.36 9.03
CA LYS A 10 -3.07 3.00 9.56
C LYS A 10 -3.21 1.93 8.47
N VAL A 11 -2.91 2.27 7.22
CA VAL A 11 -3.04 1.36 6.07
C VAL A 11 -1.68 1.12 5.43
N MET A 12 -1.38 -0.14 5.09
CA MET A 12 -0.17 -0.54 4.38
C MET A 12 -0.52 -1.53 3.26
N PHE A 13 0.29 -1.55 2.21
CA PHE A 13 0.21 -2.60 1.20
C PHE A 13 0.96 -3.86 1.64
N GLY A 14 0.39 -5.02 1.33
CA GLY A 14 1.06 -6.31 1.42
C GLY A 14 0.83 -7.10 0.14
N SER A 15 1.89 -7.67 -0.44
CA SER A 15 1.76 -8.47 -1.66
C SER A 15 1.16 -9.85 -1.41
N ASP A 16 1.29 -10.36 -0.18
CA ASP A 16 0.95 -11.72 0.28
C ASP A 16 1.72 -12.85 -0.43
N TYR A 17 2.90 -12.55 -0.98
CA TYR A 17 3.77 -13.59 -1.57
C TYR A 17 4.24 -14.59 -0.50
N PRO A 18 4.29 -15.92 -0.78
CA PRO A 18 4.03 -16.58 -2.08
C PRO A 18 2.63 -17.20 -2.20
N HIS A 19 1.62 -16.70 -1.50
CA HIS A 19 0.30 -17.31 -1.53
C HIS A 19 -0.29 -17.31 -2.96
N PRO A 20 -1.14 -18.31 -3.31
CA PRO A 20 -1.78 -18.37 -4.63
C PRO A 20 -2.63 -17.15 -4.97
N ALA A 21 -3.17 -16.48 -3.94
CA ALA A 21 -3.95 -15.25 -4.08
C ALA A 21 -3.10 -13.98 -4.00
N SER A 22 -1.77 -14.10 -3.98
CA SER A 22 -0.86 -12.95 -3.92
C SER A 22 -0.95 -12.10 -5.18
N THR A 23 -0.48 -10.87 -5.07
CA THR A 23 -0.37 -9.96 -6.23
C THR A 23 0.88 -10.21 -7.07
N TRP A 24 1.78 -11.11 -6.65
CA TRP A 24 3.02 -11.41 -7.36
C TRP A 24 2.75 -12.29 -8.59
N PRO A 25 3.43 -12.08 -9.75
CA PRO A 25 4.51 -11.12 -10.01
C PRO A 25 4.05 -9.71 -10.43
N ASP A 26 2.74 -9.49 -10.58
CA ASP A 26 2.19 -8.29 -11.18
C ASP A 26 1.88 -7.15 -10.19
N SER A 27 2.48 -7.17 -8.98
CA SER A 27 2.16 -6.24 -7.89
C SER A 27 2.23 -4.77 -8.33
N GLN A 28 3.20 -4.39 -9.16
CA GLN A 28 3.34 -3.01 -9.63
C GLN A 28 2.13 -2.55 -10.47
N LYS A 29 1.59 -3.42 -11.32
CA LYS A 29 0.40 -3.13 -12.13
C LYS A 29 -0.83 -2.97 -11.22
N VAL A 30 -1.04 -3.91 -10.31
CA VAL A 30 -2.16 -3.87 -9.34
C VAL A 30 -2.11 -2.58 -8.51
N ILE A 31 -0.93 -2.18 -8.05
CA ILE A 31 -0.72 -0.94 -7.30
C ILE A 31 -1.09 0.29 -8.14
N ALA A 32 -0.62 0.36 -9.39
CA ALA A 32 -0.92 1.48 -10.28
C ALA A 32 -2.43 1.62 -10.53
N ASP A 33 -3.11 0.51 -10.85
CA ASP A 33 -4.53 0.49 -11.15
C ASP A 33 -5.39 0.87 -9.92
N ALA A 34 -5.05 0.33 -8.74
CA ALA A 34 -5.80 0.56 -7.50
C ALA A 34 -5.62 1.97 -6.92
N THR A 35 -4.52 2.66 -7.28
CA THR A 35 -4.15 3.94 -6.66
C THR A 35 -4.18 5.14 -7.59
N GLN A 36 -4.68 4.97 -8.81
CA GLN A 36 -4.80 6.03 -9.83
C GLN A 36 -5.48 7.32 -9.31
N ASN A 37 -6.45 7.17 -8.39
CA ASN A 37 -7.22 8.29 -7.84
C ASN A 37 -6.75 8.75 -6.45
N LEU A 38 -5.68 8.14 -5.91
CA LEU A 38 -5.17 8.52 -4.60
C LEU A 38 -4.18 9.68 -4.72
N PRO A 39 -4.30 10.72 -3.87
CA PRO A 39 -3.28 11.75 -3.75
C PRO A 39 -1.88 11.15 -3.48
N ALA A 40 -0.85 11.76 -4.06
CA ALA A 40 0.53 11.26 -3.94
C ALA A 40 1.00 11.08 -2.49
N GLY A 41 0.64 12.00 -1.59
CA GLY A 41 0.98 11.89 -0.16
C GLY A 41 0.34 10.68 0.53
N ILE A 42 -0.91 10.32 0.16
CA ILE A 42 -1.56 9.12 0.69
C ILE A 42 -0.88 7.87 0.14
N ARG A 43 -0.52 7.85 -1.16
CA ARG A 43 0.22 6.73 -1.75
C ARG A 43 1.55 6.50 -1.02
N GLN A 44 2.29 7.56 -0.73
CA GLN A 44 3.57 7.43 -0.03
C GLN A 44 3.43 6.86 1.38
N LYS A 45 2.37 7.24 2.12
CA LYS A 45 2.07 6.62 3.42
C LYS A 45 1.84 5.10 3.31
N ILE A 46 0.98 4.68 2.38
CA ILE A 46 0.56 3.29 2.22
C ILE A 46 1.69 2.37 1.75
N PHE A 47 2.50 2.82 0.80
CA PHE A 47 3.52 1.97 0.17
C PHE A 47 4.92 2.13 0.78
N ARG A 48 5.12 3.05 1.73
CA ARG A 48 6.43 3.29 2.33
C ARG A 48 6.35 3.69 3.80
N ASP A 49 5.82 4.88 4.10
CA ASP A 49 6.12 5.54 5.37
C ASP A 49 5.51 4.81 6.57
N ASN A 50 4.31 4.22 6.43
CA ASN A 50 3.65 3.48 7.51
C ASN A 50 4.42 2.20 7.87
N ALA A 51 4.89 1.45 6.86
CA ALA A 51 5.69 0.25 7.08
C ALA A 51 7.05 0.62 7.69
N ARG A 52 7.67 1.70 7.19
CA ARG A 52 8.91 2.24 7.72
C ARG A 52 8.80 2.57 9.21
N ALA A 53 7.76 3.30 9.59
CA ALA A 53 7.53 3.71 10.97
C ALA A 53 7.20 2.52 11.90
N LEU A 54 6.39 1.57 11.42
CA LEU A 54 5.98 0.42 12.23
C LEU A 54 7.14 -0.56 12.46
N PHE A 55 7.91 -0.85 11.42
CA PHE A 55 8.97 -1.86 11.47
C PHE A 55 10.36 -1.29 11.77
N GLY A 56 10.50 0.04 11.85
CA GLY A 56 11.79 0.69 12.11
C GLY A 56 12.82 0.51 11.00
N ILE A 57 12.35 0.49 9.74
CA ILE A 57 13.20 0.30 8.54
C ILE A 57 13.71 1.68 8.07
N GLU A 58 14.89 1.76 7.45
CA GLU A 58 15.42 3.01 6.86
C GLU A 58 15.10 3.15 5.37
#